data_AF-A0A835G6S8-F1
#
_entry.id   AF-A0A835G6S8-F1
#
_cell.length_a   1.000
_cell.length_b   1.000
_cell.length_c   1.000
_cell.angle_alpha   90.00
_cell.angle_beta   90.00
_cell.angle_gamma   90.00
#
_symmetry.space_group_name_H-M   'P 1'
#
loop_
_entity.id
_entity.type
_entity.pdbx_description
1 polymer ?
#
loop_
_entity_poly.entity_id
_entity_poly.type
_entity_poly.pdbx_seq_one_letter_code
_entity_poly.pdbx_strand_id
1 'polypeptide(L)'
;CIFYKMIARPWTDDLPKCKNSCVASYFSRLGGGNTNTTDDYLCFYCQTEDNFSLYGVFEPHNGLDAARFIMQRMAAEILFPPPSANTDEEIRERLRNAFISVEKAYIENYDGMIAERTSLQYQLQTLNETQVSQNYNILARLKEIDVHLSGGAAVVIALVHANKLFVAHVGDTRALLCRTDDNAVLRVVQLTVDHSLNNEDELLRLQQLGLDVNNSIPRQPDGDALPRFLVLVSAGVYKRIQEAKGSYEQTNKQLAQIIVENFRKHDFRMVSQSVLEEIEQEFVSYCVKNSLTPKPNTHMSLLIRNFNFLPTVEDETPPTHSVTKNASVRFNPIVQSKSNTLLNEIDSEIYSSGTNEIETNDSNIDTNRSIESTSDIYPVGRPFDRDRKIKGYVDFSCYFENVAKARKNGTLPDFIK
;
A
#
# COMPACT_ATOMS: atom_id res chain seq x y z
N CYS A 1 -9.02 -12.78 29.28
CA CYS A 1 -10.21 -11.94 29.13
C CYS A 1 -10.73 -12.07 27.71
N ILE A 2 -11.80 -12.85 27.52
CA ILE A 2 -12.47 -12.98 26.22
C ILE A 2 -13.34 -11.74 26.07
N PHE A 3 -12.94 -10.79 25.23
CA PHE A 3 -13.80 -9.68 24.83
C PHE A 3 -15.00 -10.27 24.08
N TYR A 4 -16.15 -10.26 24.74
CA TYR A 4 -17.43 -10.56 24.11
C TYR A 4 -17.61 -9.63 22.90
N LYS A 5 -18.09 -10.18 21.77
CA LYS A 5 -18.53 -9.47 20.56
C LYS A 5 -19.71 -8.52 20.87
N MET A 6 -19.46 -7.44 21.60
CA MET A 6 -20.18 -6.20 21.40
C MET A 6 -19.41 -5.47 20.31
N ILE A 7 -20.04 -5.31 19.14
CA ILE A 7 -19.53 -4.40 18.10
C ILE A 7 -19.69 -2.99 18.67
N ALA A 8 -18.76 -2.59 19.53
CA ALA A 8 -18.61 -1.22 19.94
C ALA A 8 -18.22 -0.44 18.68
N ARG A 9 -18.97 0.63 18.40
CA ARG A 9 -18.62 1.60 17.36
C ARG A 9 -17.12 1.92 17.48
N PRO A 10 -16.33 1.86 16.40
CA PRO A 10 -14.90 2.17 16.45
C PRO A 10 -14.68 3.56 17.04
N TRP A 11 -13.74 3.71 17.96
CA TRP A 11 -13.42 5.00 18.56
C TRP A 11 -12.95 6.04 17.51
N THR A 12 -12.43 5.56 16.38
CA THR A 12 -12.03 6.36 15.22
C THR A 12 -13.20 7.11 14.57
N ASP A 13 -14.44 6.72 14.87
CA ASP A 13 -15.63 7.44 14.41
C ASP A 13 -15.86 8.75 15.14
N ASP A 14 -15.32 8.89 16.35
CA ASP A 14 -15.41 10.10 17.17
C ASP A 14 -14.31 11.11 16.82
N LEU A 15 -13.38 10.75 15.93
CA LEU A 15 -12.37 11.68 15.43
C LEU A 15 -12.98 12.80 14.58
N PRO A 16 -12.53 14.06 14.71
CA PRO A 16 -13.02 15.17 13.90
C PRO A 16 -12.76 14.90 12.41
N LYS A 17 -13.83 14.83 11.61
CA LYS A 17 -13.74 14.48 10.19
C LYS A 17 -13.24 15.65 9.35
N CYS A 18 -12.33 15.38 8.41
CA CYS A 18 -11.86 16.40 7.46
C CYS A 18 -12.96 16.74 6.44
N LYS A 19 -13.44 17.99 6.44
CA LYS A 19 -14.53 18.46 5.55
C LYS A 19 -14.19 18.38 4.06
N ASN A 20 -12.91 18.48 3.73
CA ASN A 20 -12.42 18.47 2.35
C ASN A 20 -12.09 17.05 1.86
N SER A 21 -12.70 16.04 2.47
CA SER A 21 -12.56 14.64 2.07
C SER A 21 -13.92 13.99 1.86
N CYS A 22 -14.00 13.07 0.90
CA CYS A 22 -15.14 12.18 0.73
C CYS A 22 -14.69 10.73 0.65
N VAL A 23 -15.52 9.83 1.16
CA VAL A 23 -15.16 8.42 1.39
C VAL A 23 -16.33 7.53 1.05
N ALA A 24 -16.05 6.42 0.39
CA ALA A 24 -16.96 5.30 0.26
C ALA A 24 -16.19 3.99 0.51
N SER A 25 -16.81 3.06 1.24
CA SER A 25 -16.22 1.75 1.55
C SER A 25 -17.34 0.72 1.66
N TYR A 26 -17.26 -0.35 0.87
CA TYR A 26 -18.21 -1.46 0.96
C TYR A 26 -17.63 -2.76 0.40
N PHE A 27 -18.32 -3.87 0.68
CA PHE A 27 -18.09 -5.13 0.00
C PHE A 27 -19.03 -5.25 -1.21
N SER A 28 -18.45 -5.60 -2.36
CA SER A 28 -19.21 -5.90 -3.58
C SER A 28 -20.33 -6.89 -3.27
N ARG A 29 -21.55 -6.52 -3.67
CA ARG A 29 -22.77 -7.32 -3.45
C ARG A 29 -22.87 -8.53 -4.40
N LEU A 30 -21.90 -8.70 -5.28
CA LEU A 30 -21.87 -9.76 -6.28
C LEU A 30 -21.36 -11.06 -5.68
N GLY A 31 -21.90 -12.18 -6.16
CA GLY A 31 -21.48 -13.53 -5.74
C GLY A 31 -22.15 -14.07 -4.48
N GLY A 32 -23.29 -13.50 -4.05
CA GLY A 32 -24.13 -14.09 -2.99
C GLY A 32 -23.64 -13.85 -1.55
N GLY A 33 -22.80 -12.84 -1.34
CA GLY A 33 -22.36 -12.41 0.00
C GLY A 33 -23.51 -11.90 0.87
N ASN A 34 -23.41 -12.12 2.18
CA ASN A 34 -24.43 -11.74 3.16
C ASN A 34 -24.59 -10.20 3.23
N THR A 35 -25.82 -9.71 3.15
CA THR A 35 -26.18 -8.30 2.92
C THR A 35 -26.17 -7.40 4.17
N ASN A 36 -25.56 -7.83 5.28
CA ASN A 36 -25.84 -7.26 6.60
C ASN A 36 -24.70 -6.43 7.22
N THR A 37 -23.66 -6.04 6.48
CA THR A 37 -22.58 -5.21 7.03
C THR A 37 -22.46 -3.87 6.31
N THR A 38 -23.46 -3.01 6.52
CA THR A 38 -23.44 -1.60 6.07
C THR A 38 -22.43 -0.72 6.80
N ASP A 39 -21.74 -1.25 7.83
CA ASP A 39 -20.86 -0.48 8.72
C ASP A 39 -19.37 -0.91 8.69
N ASP A 40 -18.95 -1.66 7.66
CA ASP A 40 -17.54 -2.07 7.50
C ASP A 40 -16.68 -1.00 6.82
N TYR A 41 -16.66 0.19 7.41
CA TYR A 41 -15.74 1.26 7.01
C TYR A 41 -14.31 0.88 7.42
N LEU A 42 -13.57 0.29 6.48
CA LEU A 42 -12.14 -0.01 6.63
C LEU A 42 -11.30 1.17 6.14
N CYS A 43 -11.66 2.34 6.62
CA CYS A 43 -11.00 3.60 6.32
C CYS A 43 -11.23 4.58 7.46
N PHE A 44 -10.25 5.44 7.72
CA PHE A 44 -10.46 6.58 8.60
C PHE A 44 -9.90 7.85 7.97
N TYR A 45 -10.49 8.98 8.35
CA TYR A 45 -10.08 10.29 7.89
C TYR A 45 -10.39 11.28 9.01
N CYS A 46 -9.39 12.05 9.40
CA CYS A 46 -9.55 13.05 10.44
C CYS A 46 -8.68 14.26 10.17
N GLN A 47 -9.04 15.37 10.81
CA GLN A 47 -8.24 16.59 10.87
C GLN A 47 -8.23 17.08 12.31
N THR A 48 -7.06 17.14 12.92
CA THR A 48 -6.90 17.70 14.27
C THR A 48 -6.87 19.23 14.22
N GLU A 49 -6.94 19.86 15.39
CA GLU A 49 -6.90 21.33 15.53
C GLU A 49 -5.63 21.96 14.95
N ASP A 50 -4.50 21.24 14.99
CA ASP A 50 -3.19 21.70 14.49
C ASP A 50 -3.01 21.54 12.96
N ASN A 51 -4.11 21.49 12.19
CA ASN A 51 -4.11 21.20 10.74
C ASN A 51 -3.41 19.89 10.35
N PHE A 52 -3.26 18.97 11.29
CA PHE A 52 -2.76 17.63 11.02
C PHE A 52 -3.91 16.79 10.47
N SER A 53 -3.87 16.47 9.19
CA SER A 53 -4.89 15.65 8.54
C SER A 53 -4.35 14.25 8.27
N LEU A 54 -5.07 13.24 8.72
CA LEU A 54 -4.66 11.84 8.58
C LEU A 54 -5.74 11.04 7.88
N TYR A 55 -5.33 10.26 6.89
CA TYR A 55 -6.19 9.46 6.02
C TYR A 55 -5.64 8.04 5.94
N GLY A 56 -6.52 7.05 5.97
CA GLY A 56 -6.13 5.65 5.82
C GLY A 56 -7.17 4.81 5.11
N VAL A 57 -6.72 3.91 4.25
CA VAL A 57 -7.53 2.85 3.62
C VAL A 57 -6.89 1.50 3.94
N PHE A 58 -7.71 0.55 4.40
CA PHE A 58 -7.30 -0.75 4.89
C PHE A 58 -8.02 -1.83 4.09
N GLU A 59 -7.28 -2.64 3.34
CA GLU A 59 -7.83 -3.74 2.58
C GLU A 59 -7.69 -5.04 3.36
N PRO A 60 -8.79 -5.74 3.67
CA PRO A 60 -8.76 -6.97 4.45
C PRO A 60 -8.36 -8.17 3.59
N HIS A 61 -7.60 -9.08 4.19
CA HIS A 61 -7.32 -10.40 3.67
C HIS A 61 -7.80 -11.45 4.66
N ASN A 62 -8.55 -12.45 4.18
CA ASN A 62 -9.05 -13.59 4.97
C ASN A 62 -9.81 -13.20 6.26
N GLY A 63 -10.68 -12.19 6.17
CA GLY A 63 -11.51 -11.74 7.28
C GLY A 63 -11.32 -10.27 7.60
N LEU A 64 -12.21 -9.72 8.43
CA LEU A 64 -12.25 -8.28 8.74
C LEU A 64 -11.54 -7.92 10.04
N ASP A 65 -11.36 -8.88 10.93
CA ASP A 65 -10.92 -8.63 12.29
C ASP A 65 -9.49 -8.06 12.33
N ALA A 66 -8.60 -8.58 11.47
CA ALA A 66 -7.25 -8.05 11.31
C ALA A 66 -7.27 -6.60 10.82
N ALA A 67 -7.99 -6.31 9.75
CA ALA A 67 -8.09 -4.96 9.20
C ALA A 67 -8.70 -3.96 10.21
N ARG A 68 -9.74 -4.36 10.96
CA ARG A 68 -10.34 -3.50 12.01
C ARG A 68 -9.39 -3.24 13.17
N PHE A 69 -8.63 -4.24 13.61
CA PHE A 69 -7.62 -4.09 14.64
C PHE A 69 -6.52 -3.13 14.18
N ILE A 70 -5.97 -3.38 12.99
CA ILE A 70 -4.90 -2.58 12.38
C ILE A 70 -5.36 -1.14 12.21
N MET A 71 -6.56 -0.90 11.68
CA MET A 71 -7.12 0.43 11.50
C MET A 71 -7.18 1.23 12.80
N GLN A 72 -7.75 0.64 13.85
CA GLN A 72 -7.90 1.31 15.16
C GLN A 72 -6.55 1.53 15.83
N ARG A 73 -5.64 0.55 15.77
CA ARG A 73 -4.32 0.67 16.38
C ARG A 73 -3.45 1.68 15.63
N MET A 74 -3.48 1.67 14.29
CA MET A 74 -2.73 2.59 13.45
C MET A 74 -3.14 4.05 13.72
N ALA A 75 -4.44 4.32 13.81
CA ALA A 75 -4.92 5.65 14.20
C ALA A 75 -4.40 6.07 15.58
N ALA A 76 -4.35 5.15 16.55
CA ALA A 76 -3.88 5.45 17.90
C ALA A 76 -2.37 5.77 17.94
N GLU A 77 -1.53 4.96 17.28
CA GLU A 77 -0.06 5.17 17.26
C GLU A 77 0.33 6.49 16.56
N ILE A 78 -0.40 6.87 15.51
CA ILE A 78 -0.09 8.09 14.76
C ILE A 78 -0.64 9.34 15.47
N LEU A 79 -1.82 9.27 16.10
CA LEU A 79 -2.46 10.43 16.71
C LEU A 79 -2.08 10.66 18.17
N PHE A 80 -1.63 9.63 18.90
CA PHE A 80 -1.35 9.73 20.33
C PHE A 80 0.08 9.31 20.71
N PRO A 81 0.82 10.14 21.47
CA PRO A 81 0.49 11.53 21.84
C PRO A 81 0.39 12.42 20.60
N PRO A 82 -0.31 13.57 20.65
CA PRO A 82 -0.39 14.48 19.50
C PRO A 82 1.00 14.77 18.92
N PRO A 83 1.12 14.88 17.59
CA PRO A 83 2.41 15.10 16.95
C PRO A 83 2.98 16.46 17.35
N SER A 84 4.04 16.44 18.17
CA SER A 84 4.93 17.59 18.39
C SER A 84 6.04 17.67 17.34
N ALA A 85 6.05 16.73 16.39
CA ALA A 85 7.07 16.58 15.37
C ALA A 85 7.05 17.78 14.43
N ASN A 86 8.16 18.50 14.36
CA ASN A 86 8.30 19.69 13.51
C ASN A 86 9.13 19.39 12.25
N THR A 87 9.80 18.24 12.22
CA THR A 87 10.69 17.88 11.11
C THR A 87 10.14 16.72 10.28
N ASP A 88 10.50 16.71 8.99
CA ASP A 88 10.09 15.67 8.06
C ASP A 88 10.60 14.28 8.49
N GLU A 89 11.76 14.22 9.16
CA GLU A 89 12.35 12.98 9.67
C GLU A 89 11.55 12.41 10.84
N GLU A 90 11.16 13.24 11.81
CA GLU A 90 10.33 12.80 12.94
C GLU A 90 8.98 12.27 12.48
N ILE A 91 8.38 12.88 11.44
CA ILE A 91 7.11 12.41 10.86
C ILE A 91 7.30 11.06 10.17
N ARG A 92 8.38 10.90 9.37
CA ARG A 92 8.69 9.62 8.71
C ARG A 92 8.96 8.52 9.73
N GLU A 93 9.74 8.81 10.76
CA GLU A 93 10.06 7.86 11.82
C GLU A 93 8.82 7.49 12.64
N ARG A 94 7.92 8.46 12.88
CA ARG A 94 6.63 8.19 13.53
C ARG A 94 5.75 7.25 12.70
N LEU A 95 5.62 7.49 11.40
CA LEU A 95 4.88 6.60 10.51
C LEU A 95 5.51 5.20 10.50
N ARG A 96 6.83 5.09 10.41
CA ARG A 96 7.56 3.81 10.47
C ARG A 96 7.27 3.05 11.77
N ASN A 97 7.40 3.73 12.90
CA ASN A 97 7.18 3.14 14.22
C ASN A 97 5.71 2.73 14.43
N ALA A 98 4.74 3.45 13.85
CA ALA A 98 3.35 3.05 13.91
C ALA A 98 3.11 1.68 13.26
N PHE A 99 3.69 1.42 12.08
CA PHE A 99 3.58 0.11 11.43
C PHE A 99 4.22 -1.01 12.26
N ILE A 100 5.45 -0.79 12.76
CA ILE A 100 6.17 -1.77 13.61
C ILE A 100 5.39 -2.06 14.90
N SER A 101 4.88 -1.02 15.55
CA SER A 101 4.11 -1.12 16.79
C SER A 101 2.79 -1.89 16.57
N VAL A 102 2.08 -1.59 15.48
CA VAL A 102 0.83 -2.28 15.13
C VAL A 102 1.07 -3.76 14.80
N GLU A 103 2.11 -4.08 14.02
CA GLU A 103 2.45 -5.48 13.69
C GLU A 103 2.80 -6.27 14.95
N LYS A 104 3.64 -5.70 15.83
CA LYS A 104 3.98 -6.33 17.11
C LYS A 104 2.75 -6.56 17.98
N ALA A 105 1.91 -5.54 18.16
CA ALA A 105 0.69 -5.66 18.93
C ALA A 105 -0.31 -6.66 18.34
N TYR A 106 -0.34 -6.79 17.00
CA TYR A 106 -1.15 -7.79 16.32
C TYR A 106 -0.66 -9.20 16.66
N ILE A 107 0.64 -9.49 16.51
CA ILE A 107 1.23 -10.80 16.82
C ILE A 107 1.00 -11.16 18.30
N GLU A 108 1.28 -10.24 19.23
CA GLU A 108 1.08 -10.44 20.67
C GLU A 108 -0.39 -10.76 21.02
N ASN A 109 -1.35 -10.18 20.30
CA ASN A 109 -2.77 -10.46 20.52
C ASN A 109 -3.17 -11.90 20.13
N TYR A 110 -2.40 -12.57 19.27
CA TYR A 110 -2.66 -13.94 18.82
C TYR A 110 -1.72 -14.99 19.42
N ASP A 111 -0.73 -14.62 20.23
CA ASP A 111 0.23 -15.55 20.87
C ASP A 111 -0.46 -16.73 21.57
N GLY A 112 -1.53 -16.45 22.33
CA GLY A 112 -2.30 -17.49 23.02
C GLY A 112 -2.95 -18.49 22.05
N MET A 113 -3.45 -18.01 20.90
CA MET A 113 -4.06 -18.86 19.88
C MET A 113 -3.00 -19.66 19.11
N ILE A 114 -1.82 -19.09 18.86
CA ILE A 114 -0.70 -19.80 18.24
C ILE A 114 -0.20 -20.93 19.16
N ALA A 115 -0.10 -20.66 20.48
CA ALA A 115 0.26 -21.67 21.47
C ALA A 115 -0.79 -22.80 21.55
N GLU A 116 -2.08 -22.44 21.59
CA GLU A 116 -3.19 -23.40 21.59
C GLU A 116 -3.15 -24.28 20.32
N ARG A 117 -3.02 -23.67 19.14
CA ARG A 117 -2.90 -24.38 17.86
C ARG A 117 -1.75 -25.37 17.87
N THR A 118 -0.57 -24.94 18.35
CA THR A 118 0.63 -25.78 18.40
C THR A 118 0.41 -26.99 19.33
N SER A 119 -0.22 -26.77 20.49
CA SER A 119 -0.58 -27.85 21.42
C SER A 119 -1.55 -28.86 20.79
N LEU A 120 -2.61 -28.37 20.13
CA LEU A 120 -3.60 -29.23 19.47
C LEU A 120 -3.01 -30.01 18.30
N GLN A 121 -2.11 -29.39 17.52
CA GLN A 121 -1.39 -30.05 16.43
C GLN A 121 -0.48 -31.17 16.94
N TYR A 122 0.24 -30.92 18.05
CA TYR A 122 1.08 -31.95 18.67
C TYR A 122 0.24 -33.14 19.15
N GLN A 123 -0.92 -32.90 19.79
CA GLN A 123 -1.83 -33.97 20.19
C GLN A 123 -2.26 -34.84 19.00
N LEU A 124 -2.61 -34.23 17.85
CA LEU A 124 -2.98 -35.00 16.66
C LEU A 124 -1.81 -35.82 16.08
N GLN A 125 -0.58 -35.31 16.14
CA GLN A 125 0.59 -36.04 15.65
C GLN A 125 0.90 -37.31 16.45
N THR A 126 0.44 -37.39 17.70
CA THR A 126 0.60 -38.58 18.55
C THR A 126 -0.44 -39.68 18.30
N LEU A 127 -1.44 -39.42 17.44
CA LEU A 127 -2.56 -40.31 17.18
C LEU A 127 -2.43 -41.01 15.83
N ASN A 128 -3.01 -42.21 15.72
CA ASN A 128 -3.12 -42.92 14.44
C ASN A 128 -4.23 -42.31 13.56
N GLU A 129 -4.18 -42.50 12.23
CA GLU A 129 -5.12 -41.89 11.26
C GLU A 129 -6.62 -42.10 11.59
N THR A 130 -6.99 -43.28 12.10
CA THR A 130 -8.36 -43.59 12.53
C THR A 130 -8.76 -42.82 13.79
N GLN A 131 -7.84 -42.57 14.72
CA GLN A 131 -8.06 -41.81 15.94
C GLN A 131 -8.09 -40.29 15.67
N VAL A 132 -7.31 -39.82 14.69
CA VAL A 132 -7.37 -38.43 14.22
C VAL A 132 -8.77 -38.12 13.67
N SER A 133 -9.30 -39.02 12.82
CA SER A 133 -10.63 -38.86 12.20
C SER A 133 -11.78 -38.88 13.22
N GLN A 134 -11.57 -39.53 14.38
CA GLN A 134 -12.54 -39.57 15.47
C GLN A 134 -12.48 -38.33 16.39
N ASN A 135 -11.38 -37.57 16.38
CA ASN A 135 -11.19 -36.38 17.21
C ASN A 135 -11.75 -35.11 16.55
N TYR A 136 -13.05 -35.15 16.23
CA TYR A 136 -13.76 -34.06 15.56
C TYR A 136 -13.64 -32.73 16.32
N ASN A 137 -13.65 -32.73 17.66
CA ASN A 137 -13.57 -31.52 18.47
C ASN A 137 -12.21 -30.80 18.30
N ILE A 138 -11.11 -31.55 18.24
CA ILE A 138 -9.77 -30.99 18.03
C ILE A 138 -9.66 -30.41 16.62
N LEU A 139 -10.15 -31.15 15.62
CA LEU A 139 -10.17 -30.69 14.22
C LEU A 139 -11.04 -29.44 14.04
N ALA A 140 -12.21 -29.39 14.67
CA ALA A 140 -13.10 -28.23 14.63
C ALA A 140 -12.45 -27.01 15.28
N ARG A 141 -11.79 -27.18 16.44
CA ARG A 141 -11.09 -26.10 17.14
C ARG A 141 -9.88 -25.60 16.35
N LEU A 142 -9.09 -26.50 15.76
CA LEU A 142 -7.97 -26.13 14.88
C LEU A 142 -8.45 -25.31 13.68
N LYS A 143 -9.54 -25.74 13.03
CA LYS A 143 -10.14 -25.00 11.92
C LYS A 143 -10.60 -23.60 12.35
N GLU A 144 -11.21 -23.48 13.53
CA GLU A 144 -11.60 -22.18 14.08
C GLU A 144 -10.38 -21.28 14.32
N ILE A 145 -9.31 -21.82 14.90
CA ILE A 145 -8.07 -21.06 15.15
C ILE A 145 -7.42 -20.65 13.82
N ASP A 146 -7.33 -21.55 12.84
CA ASP A 146 -6.77 -21.26 11.52
C ASP A 146 -7.51 -20.11 10.83
N VAL A 147 -8.85 -20.05 10.94
CA VAL A 147 -9.65 -18.93 10.41
C VAL A 147 -9.21 -17.61 11.04
N HIS A 148 -9.06 -17.55 12.36
CA HIS A 148 -8.66 -16.32 13.06
C HIS A 148 -7.20 -15.92 12.78
N LEU A 149 -6.29 -16.88 12.65
CA LEU A 149 -4.86 -16.64 12.39
C LEU A 149 -4.56 -16.34 10.91
N SER A 150 -5.46 -16.69 9.99
CA SER A 150 -5.26 -16.48 8.56
C SER A 150 -5.45 -15.04 8.09
N GLY A 151 -5.95 -14.16 8.97
CA GLY A 151 -6.29 -12.77 8.66
C GLY A 151 -5.09 -11.86 8.47
N GLY A 152 -5.24 -10.86 7.60
CA GLY A 152 -4.24 -9.81 7.37
C GLY A 152 -4.85 -8.57 6.75
N ALA A 153 -4.04 -7.55 6.49
CA ALA A 153 -4.48 -6.37 5.75
C ALA A 153 -3.35 -5.72 4.95
N ALA A 154 -3.69 -5.15 3.79
CA ALA A 154 -2.88 -4.16 3.10
C ALA A 154 -3.34 -2.75 3.52
N VAL A 155 -2.42 -1.80 3.60
CA VAL A 155 -2.66 -0.49 4.20
C VAL A 155 -1.99 0.60 3.38
N VAL A 156 -2.72 1.71 3.15
CA VAL A 156 -2.14 2.97 2.70
C VAL A 156 -2.59 4.10 3.62
N ILE A 157 -1.63 4.87 4.12
CA ILE A 157 -1.81 6.03 4.98
C ILE A 157 -1.28 7.27 4.26
N ALA A 158 -2.03 8.36 4.34
CA ALA A 158 -1.57 9.68 3.97
C ALA A 158 -1.73 10.65 5.13
N LEU A 159 -0.70 11.45 5.35
CA LEU A 159 -0.62 12.46 6.41
C LEU A 159 -0.29 13.80 5.75
N VAL A 160 -1.15 14.78 5.97
CA VAL A 160 -0.96 16.16 5.54
C VAL A 160 -0.69 17.01 6.76
N HIS A 161 0.51 17.58 6.83
CA HIS A 161 0.93 18.46 7.93
C HIS A 161 1.87 19.54 7.39
N ALA A 162 1.71 20.77 7.85
CA ALA A 162 2.52 21.92 7.42
C ALA A 162 2.65 22.06 5.88
N ASN A 163 1.54 21.85 5.15
CA ASN A 163 1.48 21.88 3.68
C ASN A 163 2.37 20.83 2.97
N LYS A 164 2.80 19.79 3.69
CA LYS A 164 3.51 18.63 3.17
C LYS A 164 2.63 17.40 3.22
N LEU A 165 2.75 16.55 2.21
CA LEU A 165 2.07 15.27 2.12
C LEU A 165 3.10 14.15 2.35
N PHE A 166 2.84 13.31 3.34
CA PHE A 166 3.59 12.10 3.63
C PHE A 166 2.70 10.89 3.33
N VAL A 167 3.26 9.87 2.69
CA VAL A 167 2.55 8.63 2.37
C VAL A 167 3.36 7.44 2.90
N ALA A 168 2.68 6.51 3.56
CA ALA A 168 3.24 5.24 4.02
C ALA A 168 2.29 4.11 3.65
N HIS A 169 2.80 3.01 3.09
CA HIS A 169 1.97 1.90 2.62
C HIS A 169 2.65 0.55 2.78
N VAL A 170 1.83 -0.50 2.88
CA VAL A 170 2.23 -1.92 2.85
C VAL A 170 1.19 -2.70 2.05
N GLY A 171 1.62 -3.43 1.02
CA GLY A 171 0.74 -4.28 0.21
C GLY A 171 0.41 -3.64 -1.15
N ASP A 172 -0.81 -3.87 -1.64
CA ASP A 172 -1.24 -3.47 -2.98
C ASP A 172 -2.22 -2.27 -3.00
N THR A 173 -2.64 -1.76 -1.85
CA THR A 173 -3.38 -0.47 -1.79
C THR A 173 -2.56 0.69 -2.39
N ARG A 174 -3.25 1.67 -3.02
CA ARG A 174 -2.58 2.75 -3.78
C ARG A 174 -2.90 4.14 -3.27
N ALA A 175 -1.91 5.04 -3.34
CA ALA A 175 -2.12 6.48 -3.28
C ALA A 175 -1.84 7.11 -4.66
N LEU A 176 -2.79 7.92 -5.18
CA LEU A 176 -2.63 8.67 -6.42
C LEU A 176 -2.71 10.16 -6.16
N LEU A 177 -1.75 10.92 -6.68
CA LEU A 177 -1.78 12.37 -6.72
C LEU A 177 -2.19 12.84 -8.11
N CYS A 178 -3.34 13.49 -8.18
CA CYS A 178 -3.81 14.13 -9.40
C CYS A 178 -3.37 15.59 -9.37
N ARG A 179 -2.50 15.99 -10.30
CA ARG A 179 -1.91 17.33 -10.40
C ARG A 179 -2.21 17.96 -11.75
N THR A 180 -2.33 19.27 -11.80
CA THR A 180 -2.49 19.99 -13.06
C THR A 180 -1.14 20.58 -13.47
N ASP A 181 -0.70 20.31 -14.69
CA ASP A 181 0.49 20.95 -15.24
C ASP A 181 0.21 22.38 -15.73
N ASP A 182 1.25 23.10 -16.16
CA ASP A 182 1.15 24.48 -16.63
C ASP A 182 0.19 24.67 -17.81
N ASN A 183 -0.11 23.59 -18.55
CA ASN A 183 -1.03 23.59 -19.69
C ASN A 183 -2.48 23.30 -19.28
N ALA A 184 -2.78 23.35 -17.98
CA ALA A 184 -4.07 22.98 -17.42
C ALA A 184 -4.48 21.51 -17.65
N VAL A 185 -3.52 20.63 -17.96
CA VAL A 185 -3.77 19.20 -18.18
C VAL A 185 -3.64 18.44 -16.85
N LEU A 186 -4.65 17.63 -16.53
CA LEU A 186 -4.61 16.78 -15.35
C LEU A 186 -3.71 15.55 -15.60
N ARG A 187 -2.67 15.41 -14.78
CA ARG A 187 -1.80 14.25 -14.71
C ARG A 187 -2.05 13.46 -13.44
N VAL A 188 -1.93 12.14 -13.54
CA VAL A 188 -2.11 11.21 -12.43
C VAL A 188 -0.77 10.58 -12.12
N VAL A 189 -0.31 10.70 -10.88
CA VAL A 189 0.94 10.12 -10.40
C VAL A 189 0.61 9.13 -9.30
N GLN A 190 1.09 7.90 -9.41
CA GLN A 190 0.99 6.93 -8.32
C GLN A 190 2.14 7.19 -7.35
N LEU A 191 1.82 7.57 -6.11
CA LEU A 191 2.81 7.88 -5.06
C LEU A 191 3.35 6.61 -4.37
N THR A 192 2.59 5.50 -4.42
CA THR A 192 2.98 4.22 -3.83
C THR A 192 3.43 3.22 -4.88
N VAL A 193 4.09 2.16 -4.44
CA VAL A 193 4.53 1.06 -5.29
C VAL A 193 3.87 -0.21 -4.80
N ASP A 194 3.08 -0.89 -5.64
CA ASP A 194 2.47 -2.16 -5.26
C ASP A 194 3.55 -3.17 -4.83
N HIS A 195 3.43 -3.70 -3.61
CA HIS A 195 4.29 -4.79 -3.15
C HIS A 195 3.78 -6.10 -3.76
N SER A 196 4.30 -6.43 -4.94
CA SER A 196 3.93 -7.63 -5.70
C SER A 196 5.17 -8.25 -6.35
N LEU A 197 5.02 -9.46 -6.88
CA LEU A 197 6.09 -10.13 -7.64
C LEU A 197 6.42 -9.44 -8.96
N ASN A 198 5.64 -8.43 -9.37
CA ASN A 198 5.96 -7.59 -10.54
C ASN A 198 6.85 -6.39 -10.19
N ASN A 199 7.12 -6.15 -8.90
CA ASN A 199 7.98 -5.06 -8.45
C ASN A 199 9.42 -5.54 -8.29
N GLU A 200 10.34 -4.94 -9.05
CA GLU A 200 11.77 -5.30 -9.05
C GLU A 200 12.42 -5.15 -7.68
N ASP A 201 12.09 -4.09 -6.93
CA ASP A 201 12.66 -3.87 -5.60
C ASP A 201 12.23 -4.97 -4.62
N GLU A 202 10.99 -5.45 -4.72
CA GLU A 202 10.48 -6.55 -3.91
C GLU A 202 11.05 -7.90 -4.35
N LEU A 203 11.22 -8.12 -5.66
CA LEU A 203 11.91 -9.30 -6.17
C LEU A 203 13.36 -9.35 -5.67
N LEU A 204 14.08 -8.23 -5.74
CA LEU A 204 15.44 -8.13 -5.22
C LEU A 204 15.48 -8.39 -3.71
N ARG A 205 14.53 -7.83 -2.96
CA ARG A 205 14.39 -8.10 -1.52
C ARG A 205 14.16 -9.59 -1.24
N LEU A 206 13.33 -10.27 -2.03
CA LEU A 206 13.08 -11.72 -1.90
C LEU A 206 14.31 -12.55 -2.31
N GLN A 207 15.03 -12.16 -3.36
CA GLN A 207 16.28 -12.79 -3.79
C GLN A 207 17.37 -12.67 -2.71
N GLN A 208 17.48 -11.51 -2.05
CA GLN A 208 18.39 -11.31 -0.91
C GLN A 208 18.06 -12.21 0.29
N LEU A 209 16.81 -12.67 0.41
CA LEU A 209 16.38 -13.66 1.40
C LEU A 209 16.59 -15.12 0.94
N GLY A 210 17.20 -15.33 -0.24
CA GLY A 210 17.53 -16.65 -0.77
C GLY A 210 16.41 -17.33 -1.59
N LEU A 211 15.41 -16.57 -2.05
CA LEU A 211 14.34 -17.08 -2.91
C LEU A 211 14.72 -16.95 -4.40
N ASP A 212 14.54 -18.02 -5.17
CA ASP A 212 14.87 -18.06 -6.60
C ASP A 212 13.70 -17.50 -7.44
N VAL A 213 13.88 -16.34 -8.07
CA VAL A 213 12.80 -15.63 -8.80
C VAL A 213 13.32 -15.06 -10.12
N ASN A 214 12.63 -15.33 -11.23
CA ASN A 214 13.02 -14.93 -12.60
C ASN A 214 12.14 -13.81 -13.20
N ASN A 215 12.82 -12.88 -13.90
CA ASN A 215 12.37 -11.81 -14.84
C ASN A 215 11.83 -10.46 -14.31
N SER A 216 11.82 -9.48 -15.23
CA SER A 216 12.41 -8.10 -15.15
C SER A 216 11.52 -6.95 -15.70
N ILE A 217 12.05 -5.70 -15.62
CA ILE A 217 11.85 -4.35 -16.27
C ILE A 217 11.09 -3.19 -15.50
N PRO A 218 11.31 -1.87 -15.79
CA PRO A 218 11.88 -0.87 -14.86
C PRO A 218 11.00 0.39 -14.56
N ARG A 219 11.47 1.32 -13.70
CA ARG A 219 10.76 2.56 -13.27
C ARG A 219 11.49 3.89 -13.54
N GLN A 220 10.75 5.03 -13.55
CA GLN A 220 11.26 6.42 -13.70
C GLN A 220 10.59 7.45 -12.74
N PRO A 221 11.21 8.65 -12.50
CA PRO A 221 10.84 9.61 -11.45
C PRO A 221 10.11 10.91 -11.91
N ASP A 222 9.69 11.69 -10.91
CA ASP A 222 8.77 12.83 -10.88
C ASP A 222 9.32 14.23 -11.28
N GLY A 223 8.42 15.17 -11.61
CA GLY A 223 8.68 16.60 -11.82
C GLY A 223 7.62 17.52 -11.19
N ASP A 224 7.89 18.83 -11.12
CA ASP A 224 7.15 19.85 -10.35
C ASP A 224 5.81 20.27 -10.99
N ALA A 225 4.68 19.97 -10.35
CA ALA A 225 3.35 20.47 -10.73
C ALA A 225 2.40 20.51 -9.51
N LEU A 226 1.39 21.38 -9.54
CA LEU A 226 0.54 21.67 -8.38
C LEU A 226 -0.53 20.57 -8.12
N PRO A 227 -0.64 20.06 -6.89
CA PRO A 227 -1.61 19.01 -6.55
C PRO A 227 -3.04 19.53 -6.54
N ARG A 228 -3.97 18.78 -7.14
CA ARG A 228 -5.41 19.11 -7.20
C ARG A 228 -6.24 18.30 -6.22
N PHE A 229 -5.99 16.99 -6.17
CA PHE A 229 -6.61 16.09 -5.21
C PHE A 229 -5.76 14.83 -5.03
N LEU A 230 -5.88 14.22 -3.85
CA LEU A 230 -5.27 12.95 -3.47
C LEU A 230 -6.36 11.87 -3.47
N VAL A 231 -6.00 10.67 -3.94
CA VAL A 231 -6.84 9.47 -3.93
C VAL A 231 -6.13 8.38 -3.14
N LEU A 232 -6.78 7.79 -2.14
CA LEU A 232 -6.39 6.53 -1.53
C LEU A 232 -7.41 5.46 -1.91
N VAL A 233 -6.94 4.29 -2.36
CA VAL A 233 -7.83 3.29 -2.97
C VAL A 233 -7.40 1.86 -2.63
N SER A 234 -8.39 0.99 -2.38
CA SER A 234 -8.16 -0.44 -2.20
C SER A 234 -8.00 -1.16 -3.54
N ALA A 235 -7.38 -2.33 -3.51
CA ALA A 235 -7.10 -3.13 -4.68
C ALA A 235 -8.31 -3.65 -5.41
N GLY A 236 -9.39 -3.93 -4.68
CA GLY A 236 -10.66 -4.30 -5.30
C GLY A 236 -11.10 -3.30 -6.37
N VAL A 237 -10.91 -1.99 -6.17
CA VAL A 237 -11.35 -0.96 -7.12
C VAL A 237 -10.61 -1.06 -8.45
N TYR A 238 -9.28 -1.05 -8.43
CA TYR A 238 -8.50 -1.08 -9.67
C TYR A 238 -8.52 -2.47 -10.32
N LYS A 239 -8.65 -3.56 -9.54
CA LYS A 239 -8.85 -4.91 -10.07
C LYS A 239 -10.16 -4.99 -10.87
N ARG A 240 -11.26 -4.41 -10.39
CA ARG A 240 -12.53 -4.35 -11.14
C ARG A 240 -12.41 -3.57 -12.45
N ILE A 241 -11.71 -2.44 -12.43
CA ILE A 241 -11.44 -1.67 -13.66
C ILE A 241 -10.59 -2.49 -14.64
N GLN A 242 -9.54 -3.15 -14.16
CA GLN A 242 -8.65 -4.00 -14.98
C GLN A 242 -9.40 -5.16 -15.62
N GLU A 243 -10.25 -5.84 -14.84
CA GLU A 243 -11.06 -6.96 -15.33
C GLU A 243 -12.08 -6.51 -16.38
N ALA A 244 -12.73 -5.36 -16.20
CA ALA A 244 -13.73 -4.86 -17.14
C ALA A 244 -13.11 -4.24 -18.41
N LYS A 245 -11.96 -3.56 -18.31
CA LYS A 245 -11.36 -2.76 -19.40
C LYS A 245 -10.10 -3.36 -20.01
N GLY A 246 -9.50 -4.37 -19.39
CA GLY A 246 -8.36 -5.13 -19.91
C GLY A 246 -7.01 -4.39 -19.96
N SER A 247 -6.88 -3.19 -19.36
CA SER A 247 -5.63 -2.41 -19.41
C SER A 247 -5.10 -2.07 -18.02
N TYR A 248 -4.04 -2.77 -17.61
CA TYR A 248 -3.33 -2.56 -16.34
C TYR A 248 -2.59 -1.22 -16.30
N GLU A 249 -1.94 -0.82 -17.40
CA GLU A 249 -1.16 0.42 -17.47
C GLU A 249 -2.03 1.67 -17.43
N GLN A 250 -3.26 1.59 -17.95
CA GLN A 250 -4.18 2.73 -18.00
C GLN A 250 -5.13 2.80 -16.80
N THR A 251 -5.10 1.84 -15.87
CA THR A 251 -6.10 1.73 -14.81
C THR A 251 -6.17 2.99 -13.92
N ASN A 252 -5.01 3.52 -13.50
CA ASN A 252 -4.97 4.72 -12.65
C ASN A 252 -5.57 5.95 -13.37
N LYS A 253 -5.31 6.06 -14.67
CA LYS A 253 -5.85 7.11 -15.52
C LYS A 253 -7.36 6.96 -15.71
N GLN A 254 -7.85 5.75 -15.93
CA GLN A 254 -9.28 5.44 -16.03
C GLN A 254 -10.00 5.76 -14.73
N LEU A 255 -9.43 5.40 -13.56
CA LEU A 255 -10.00 5.77 -12.27
C LEU A 255 -10.07 7.30 -12.10
N ALA A 256 -8.99 8.02 -12.40
CA ALA A 256 -8.98 9.48 -12.32
C ALA A 256 -9.99 10.14 -13.27
N GLN A 257 -10.21 9.58 -14.46
CA GLN A 257 -11.25 10.02 -15.39
C GLN A 257 -12.64 9.90 -14.78
N ILE A 258 -12.98 8.72 -14.25
CA ILE A 258 -14.28 8.46 -13.62
C ILE A 258 -14.50 9.44 -12.45
N ILE A 259 -13.47 9.68 -11.62
CA ILE A 259 -13.52 10.65 -10.52
C ILE A 259 -13.82 12.08 -11.03
N VAL A 260 -13.10 12.54 -12.06
CA VAL A 260 -13.25 13.89 -12.61
C VAL A 260 -14.62 14.09 -13.26
N GLU A 261 -15.17 13.06 -13.89
CA GLU A 261 -16.53 13.11 -14.40
C GLU A 261 -17.55 13.20 -13.27
N ASN A 262 -17.37 12.44 -12.19
CA ASN A 262 -18.24 12.45 -11.03
C ASN A 262 -18.18 13.78 -10.26
N PHE A 263 -17.02 14.45 -10.20
CA PHE A 263 -16.91 15.83 -9.67
C PHE A 263 -17.82 16.84 -10.38
N ARG A 264 -18.18 16.59 -11.65
CA ARG A 264 -19.08 17.48 -12.41
C ARG A 264 -20.55 17.13 -12.26
N LYS A 265 -20.85 15.89 -11.85
CA LYS A 265 -22.21 15.32 -11.81
C LYS A 265 -22.81 15.35 -10.41
N HIS A 266 -22.00 15.30 -9.34
CA HIS A 266 -22.45 15.05 -7.97
C HIS A 266 -21.88 16.03 -6.96
N ASP A 267 -22.56 16.16 -5.80
CA ASP A 267 -22.00 16.83 -4.62
C ASP A 267 -20.72 16.12 -4.18
N PHE A 268 -19.72 16.88 -3.71
CA PHE A 268 -18.39 16.37 -3.37
C PHE A 268 -18.46 15.18 -2.40
N ARG A 269 -19.39 15.23 -1.43
CA ARG A 269 -19.60 14.16 -0.44
C ARG A 269 -20.04 12.84 -1.05
N MET A 270 -20.73 12.87 -2.19
CA MET A 270 -21.25 11.69 -2.88
C MET A 270 -20.28 11.15 -3.94
N VAL A 271 -19.24 11.89 -4.30
CA VAL A 271 -18.34 11.53 -5.42
C VAL A 271 -17.72 10.15 -5.23
N SER A 272 -17.13 9.84 -4.07
CA SER A 272 -16.54 8.52 -3.85
C SER A 272 -17.56 7.39 -3.99
N GLN A 273 -18.79 7.58 -3.50
CA GLN A 273 -19.86 6.60 -3.60
C GLN A 273 -20.28 6.38 -5.05
N SER A 274 -20.55 7.46 -5.79
CA SER A 274 -20.95 7.39 -7.19
C SER A 274 -19.87 6.80 -8.10
N VAL A 275 -18.59 7.10 -7.83
CA VAL A 275 -17.46 6.49 -8.56
C VAL A 275 -17.41 4.97 -8.35
N LEU A 276 -17.55 4.51 -7.11
CA LEU A 276 -17.53 3.07 -6.82
C LEU A 276 -18.75 2.36 -7.44
N GLU A 277 -19.93 2.98 -7.39
CA GLU A 277 -21.15 2.45 -8.02
C GLU A 277 -21.03 2.35 -9.55
N GLU A 278 -20.45 3.36 -10.20
CA GLU A 278 -20.20 3.37 -11.64
C GLU A 278 -19.24 2.25 -12.06
N ILE A 279 -18.14 2.07 -11.32
CA ILE A 279 -17.16 0.99 -11.54
C ILE A 279 -17.82 -0.38 -11.34
N GLU A 280 -18.60 -0.54 -10.28
CA GLU A 280 -19.29 -1.80 -9.98
C GLU A 280 -20.32 -2.12 -11.07
N GLN A 281 -21.09 -1.14 -11.53
CA GLN A 281 -22.08 -1.32 -12.58
C GLN A 281 -21.45 -1.71 -13.92
N GLU A 282 -20.35 -1.06 -14.30
CA GLU A 282 -19.60 -1.40 -15.51
C GLU A 282 -19.05 -2.84 -15.43
N PHE A 283 -18.48 -3.21 -14.29
CA PHE A 283 -17.99 -4.57 -14.06
C PHE A 283 -19.11 -5.61 -14.09
N VAL A 284 -20.28 -5.34 -13.50
CA VAL A 284 -21.45 -6.22 -13.58
C VAL A 284 -21.86 -6.42 -15.04
N SER A 285 -21.93 -5.34 -15.81
CA SER A 285 -22.26 -5.42 -17.24
C SER A 285 -21.27 -6.31 -17.99
N TYR A 286 -19.97 -6.15 -17.71
CA TYR A 286 -18.91 -7.00 -18.24
C TYR A 286 -19.10 -8.48 -17.86
N CYS A 287 -19.37 -8.80 -16.59
CA CYS A 287 -19.60 -10.17 -16.15
C CYS A 287 -20.81 -10.81 -16.82
N VAL A 288 -21.94 -10.08 -16.90
CA VAL A 288 -23.17 -10.57 -17.55
C VAL A 288 -22.93 -10.82 -19.03
N LYS A 289 -22.24 -9.89 -19.72
CA LYS A 289 -21.94 -10.01 -21.14
C LYS A 289 -21.05 -11.23 -21.47
N ASN A 290 -20.15 -11.57 -20.56
CA ASN A 290 -19.17 -12.65 -20.75
C ASN A 290 -19.49 -13.93 -19.96
N SER A 291 -20.67 -14.02 -19.33
CA SER A 291 -21.08 -15.16 -18.50
C SER A 291 -20.07 -15.53 -17.40
N LEU A 292 -19.44 -14.52 -16.78
CA LEU A 292 -18.43 -14.71 -15.75
C LEU A 292 -19.07 -14.74 -14.35
N THR A 293 -18.52 -15.59 -13.48
CA THR A 293 -18.86 -15.59 -12.05
C THR A 293 -17.83 -14.74 -11.29
N PRO A 294 -18.21 -13.54 -10.80
CA PRO A 294 -17.28 -12.66 -10.12
C PRO A 294 -16.90 -13.20 -8.74
N LYS A 295 -15.71 -12.82 -8.27
CA LYS A 295 -15.26 -13.16 -6.91
C LYS A 295 -16.20 -12.48 -5.88
N PRO A 296 -16.83 -13.24 -4.97
CA PRO A 296 -17.67 -12.67 -3.94
C PRO A 296 -16.87 -11.84 -2.94
N ASN A 297 -17.56 -10.92 -2.24
CA ASN A 297 -17.01 -10.15 -1.12
C ASN A 297 -15.70 -9.43 -1.45
N THR A 298 -15.61 -8.85 -2.65
CA THR A 298 -14.48 -7.98 -3.00
C THR A 298 -14.63 -6.65 -2.24
N HIS A 299 -13.64 -6.30 -1.43
CA HIS A 299 -13.63 -5.03 -0.68
C HIS A 299 -13.27 -3.86 -1.60
N MET A 300 -14.06 -2.80 -1.56
CA MET A 300 -13.87 -1.60 -2.36
C MET A 300 -13.93 -0.37 -1.46
N SER A 301 -12.81 0.35 -1.36
CA SER A 301 -12.73 1.62 -0.66
C SER A 301 -12.08 2.68 -1.54
N LEU A 302 -12.65 3.89 -1.49
CA LEU A 302 -12.16 5.06 -2.19
C LEU A 302 -12.27 6.27 -1.27
N LEU A 303 -11.13 6.87 -0.96
CA LEU A 303 -11.02 8.12 -0.21
C LEU A 303 -10.40 9.18 -1.12
N ILE A 304 -11.06 10.34 -1.21
CA ILE A 304 -10.60 11.46 -2.01
C ILE A 304 -10.44 12.67 -1.09
N ARG A 305 -9.23 13.25 -1.06
CA ARG A 305 -8.94 14.54 -0.42
C ARG A 305 -8.78 15.61 -1.49
N ASN A 306 -9.73 16.55 -1.53
CA ASN A 306 -9.69 17.69 -2.44
C ASN A 306 -8.63 18.70 -1.96
N PHE A 307 -7.61 19.03 -2.75
CA PHE A 307 -6.64 20.06 -2.36
C PHE A 307 -7.02 21.45 -2.85
N ASN A 308 -7.61 21.58 -4.05
CA ASN A 308 -8.19 22.81 -4.63
C ASN A 308 -8.72 22.51 -6.06
N PHE A 309 -9.35 21.36 -6.26
CA PHE A 309 -10.02 21.02 -7.53
C PHE A 309 -11.44 21.58 -7.57
N LEU A 310 -12.17 21.44 -6.46
CA LEU A 310 -13.46 22.10 -6.22
C LEU A 310 -13.28 23.23 -5.19
N PRO A 311 -14.13 24.29 -5.22
CA PRO A 311 -14.16 25.30 -4.17
C PRO A 311 -14.33 24.66 -2.80
N THR A 312 -13.57 25.11 -1.81
CA THR A 312 -13.71 24.67 -0.42
C THR A 312 -15.05 25.11 0.16
N VAL A 313 -15.68 24.27 0.98
CA VAL A 313 -17.02 24.49 1.56
C VAL A 313 -17.07 25.71 2.52
N GLU A 314 -15.93 26.36 2.79
CA GLU A 314 -15.84 27.51 3.71
C GLU A 314 -16.11 28.88 3.04
N ASP A 315 -16.31 28.93 1.72
CA ASP A 315 -16.65 30.16 0.98
C ASP A 315 -18.17 30.43 0.89
N GLU A 316 -18.88 30.43 2.04
CA GLU A 316 -20.28 30.89 2.14
C GLU A 316 -20.41 32.40 2.44
N THR A 317 -19.36 33.19 2.19
CA THR A 317 -19.49 34.65 2.12
C THR A 317 -19.26 35.13 0.69
N PRO A 318 -20.18 35.92 0.09
CA PRO A 318 -20.03 36.34 -1.29
C PRO A 318 -18.82 37.29 -1.40
N PRO A 319 -17.77 36.95 -2.17
CA PRO A 319 -16.66 37.86 -2.32
C PRO A 319 -17.08 39.02 -3.23
N THR A 320 -16.91 40.25 -2.74
CA THR A 320 -17.11 41.50 -3.48
C THR A 320 -15.96 41.81 -4.45
N HIS A 321 -15.16 40.81 -4.82
CA HIS A 321 -14.15 40.93 -5.87
C HIS A 321 -14.29 39.76 -6.83
N SER A 322 -14.40 40.10 -8.12
CA SER A 322 -14.55 39.20 -9.25
C SER A 322 -13.40 38.19 -9.31
N VAL A 323 -13.58 37.04 -8.68
CA VAL A 323 -12.79 35.84 -8.99
C VAL A 323 -13.33 35.32 -10.32
N THR A 324 -12.51 35.44 -11.35
CA THR A 324 -12.73 34.83 -12.67
C THR A 324 -13.18 33.38 -12.50
N LYS A 325 -14.39 33.07 -13.00
CA LYS A 325 -14.90 31.70 -13.17
C LYS A 325 -13.77 30.83 -13.72
N ASN A 326 -13.35 29.83 -12.94
CA ASN A 326 -12.24 28.95 -13.28
C ASN A 326 -12.40 28.38 -14.69
N ALA A 327 -11.34 28.52 -15.48
CA ALA A 327 -11.19 27.96 -16.81
C ALA A 327 -11.53 26.47 -16.81
N SER A 328 -12.24 26.03 -17.86
CA SER A 328 -12.57 24.63 -18.09
C SER A 328 -11.29 23.78 -18.08
N VAL A 329 -11.13 22.94 -17.07
CA VAL A 329 -10.05 21.93 -17.04
C VAL A 329 -10.27 21.00 -18.23
N ARG A 330 -9.45 21.16 -19.28
CA ARG A 330 -9.49 20.32 -20.46
C ARG A 330 -8.75 19.02 -20.13
N PHE A 331 -9.49 17.93 -20.07
CA PHE A 331 -8.89 16.62 -19.91
C PHE A 331 -8.21 16.23 -21.22
N ASN A 332 -6.88 16.39 -21.31
CA ASN A 332 -6.09 15.82 -22.39
C ASN A 332 -5.30 14.62 -21.86
N PRO A 333 -5.67 13.37 -22.20
CA PRO A 333 -5.10 12.17 -21.64
C PRO A 333 -3.65 11.89 -22.08
N ILE A 334 -2.67 12.68 -21.67
CA ILE A 334 -1.26 12.34 -21.89
C ILE A 334 -0.81 11.43 -20.75
N VAL A 335 -0.67 10.14 -21.06
CA VAL A 335 0.18 9.25 -20.26
C VAL A 335 1.60 9.64 -20.59
N GLN A 336 2.41 10.03 -19.60
CA GLN A 336 3.84 10.06 -19.81
C GLN A 336 4.36 8.61 -19.75
N SER A 337 4.11 7.85 -20.81
CA SER A 337 4.89 6.66 -21.15
C SER A 337 5.97 7.15 -22.11
N LYS A 338 7.21 7.33 -21.64
CA LYS A 338 8.31 7.71 -22.53
C LYS A 338 8.67 6.51 -23.38
N SER A 339 8.12 6.42 -24.59
CA SER A 339 8.71 5.64 -25.66
C SER A 339 9.99 6.34 -26.10
N ASN A 340 11.15 5.72 -25.90
CA ASN A 340 12.35 6.07 -26.65
C ASN A 340 12.18 5.54 -28.08
N THR A 341 11.46 6.28 -28.89
CA THR A 341 11.72 6.29 -30.34
C THR A 341 12.23 7.68 -30.64
N LEU A 342 13.55 7.79 -30.76
CA LEU A 342 14.19 8.87 -31.49
C LEU A 342 13.48 8.99 -32.86
N LEU A 343 13.17 10.24 -33.20
CA LEU A 343 12.66 10.66 -34.50
C LEU A 343 13.50 10.03 -35.62
N ASN A 344 12.87 9.25 -36.48
CA ASN A 344 13.24 9.23 -37.88
C ASN A 344 12.08 9.87 -38.64
N GLU A 345 12.20 11.18 -38.85
CA GLU A 345 11.66 11.80 -40.06
C GLU A 345 12.23 11.02 -41.25
N ILE A 346 11.35 10.41 -42.04
CA ILE A 346 11.71 9.98 -43.39
C ILE A 346 10.76 10.73 -44.31
N ASP A 347 11.23 11.88 -44.75
CA ASP A 347 10.87 12.44 -46.03
C ASP A 347 11.09 11.37 -47.10
N SER A 348 10.04 11.16 -47.88
CA SER A 348 10.13 10.53 -49.17
C SER A 348 11.11 11.30 -50.04
N GLU A 349 12.23 10.67 -50.44
CA GLU A 349 12.72 10.70 -51.82
C GLU A 349 14.00 9.85 -52.04
N ILE A 350 13.90 8.98 -53.06
CA ILE A 350 14.94 8.61 -54.05
C ILE A 350 16.09 7.68 -53.61
N TYR A 351 16.01 6.47 -54.17
CA TYR A 351 17.10 5.51 -54.34
C TYR A 351 18.32 6.13 -55.06
N SER A 352 19.52 5.93 -54.52
CA SER A 352 20.74 5.64 -55.30
C SER A 352 21.90 5.14 -54.45
N SER A 353 22.27 3.89 -54.73
CA SER A 353 23.60 3.26 -54.82
C SER A 353 24.84 3.95 -54.21
N GLY A 354 25.64 3.20 -53.45
CA GLY A 354 27.04 3.54 -53.18
C GLY A 354 27.73 2.64 -52.16
N THR A 355 28.86 2.07 -52.55
CA THR A 355 29.70 1.05 -51.88
C THR A 355 30.74 1.64 -50.90
N ASN A 356 31.38 0.75 -50.11
CA ASN A 356 32.66 0.87 -49.36
C ASN A 356 32.57 1.61 -48.01
N GLU A 357 33.36 1.38 -46.96
CA GLU A 357 34.42 0.43 -46.55
C GLU A 357 34.62 0.65 -45.02
N ILE A 358 35.43 -0.22 -44.42
CA ILE A 358 35.81 -0.35 -43.00
C ILE A 358 36.41 0.93 -42.38
N GLU A 359 36.12 1.21 -41.09
CA GLU A 359 37.15 1.69 -40.13
C GLU A 359 36.71 1.56 -38.66
N THR A 360 37.59 0.95 -37.86
CA THR A 360 37.58 0.77 -36.41
C THR A 360 37.96 2.06 -35.68
N ASN A 361 37.33 2.37 -34.54
CA ASN A 361 37.98 3.11 -33.45
C ASN A 361 37.33 2.82 -32.09
N ASP A 362 38.13 2.23 -31.20
CA ASP A 362 37.89 2.08 -29.77
C ASP A 362 37.96 3.44 -29.05
N SER A 363 37.00 3.72 -28.18
CA SER A 363 37.25 4.54 -26.99
C SER A 363 36.27 4.17 -25.87
N ASN A 364 36.75 3.31 -24.97
CA ASN A 364 36.17 3.05 -23.65
C ASN A 364 36.11 4.34 -22.84
N ILE A 365 34.91 4.72 -22.39
CA ILE A 365 34.73 5.66 -21.28
C ILE A 365 33.72 5.03 -20.32
N ASP A 366 34.27 4.42 -19.27
CA ASP A 366 33.55 4.01 -18.05
C ASP A 366 33.01 5.24 -17.32
N THR A 367 31.68 5.35 -17.22
CA THR A 367 31.01 6.31 -16.33
C THR A 367 30.21 5.58 -15.26
N ASN A 368 30.90 4.83 -14.41
CA ASN A 368 30.39 4.43 -13.10
C ASN A 368 31.00 5.35 -12.03
N ARG A 369 30.29 6.44 -11.70
CA ARG A 369 30.53 7.16 -10.45
C ARG A 369 29.25 7.84 -9.95
N SER A 370 28.46 7.07 -9.21
CA SER A 370 27.39 7.55 -8.35
C SER A 370 28.01 8.26 -7.15
N ILE A 371 27.50 9.45 -6.82
CA ILE A 371 27.93 10.25 -5.67
C ILE A 371 26.96 9.91 -4.53
N GLU A 372 27.36 9.01 -3.64
CA GLU A 372 26.73 8.86 -2.34
C GLU A 372 27.27 9.94 -1.39
N SER A 373 26.39 10.67 -0.72
CA SER A 373 26.71 11.44 0.48
C SER A 373 26.15 10.70 1.68
N THR A 374 27.01 9.94 2.37
CA THR A 374 26.83 9.63 3.79
C THR A 374 28.12 9.98 4.51
N SER A 375 27.98 10.72 5.60
CA SER A 375 29.08 11.19 6.44
C SER A 375 29.60 10.07 7.34
N ASP A 376 30.88 9.73 7.12
CA ASP A 376 31.97 9.65 8.10
C ASP A 376 32.02 8.52 9.15
N ILE A 377 32.87 7.50 8.87
CA ILE A 377 34.19 7.25 9.50
C ILE A 377 34.56 5.76 9.33
N TYR A 378 35.53 5.44 8.47
CA TYR A 378 36.69 4.54 8.71
C TYR A 378 37.69 4.66 7.53
N PRO A 379 39.00 4.53 7.76
CA PRO A 379 40.04 5.04 6.86
C PRO A 379 40.27 4.17 5.61
N VAL A 380 40.54 4.86 4.51
CA VAL A 380 40.89 4.32 3.20
C VAL A 380 42.21 3.54 3.26
N GLY A 381 42.23 2.30 2.76
CA GLY A 381 43.46 1.59 2.39
C GLY A 381 43.70 0.21 2.99
N ARG A 382 42.73 -0.72 2.96
CA ARG A 382 43.07 -2.16 3.10
C ARG A 382 42.59 -2.94 1.87
N PRO A 383 43.45 -3.79 1.26
CA PRO A 383 43.02 -4.69 0.20
C PRO A 383 41.91 -5.60 0.74
N PHE A 384 40.86 -5.77 -0.07
CA PHE A 384 39.70 -6.58 0.26
C PHE A 384 40.12 -8.05 0.27
N ASP A 385 40.27 -8.62 1.46
CA ASP A 385 40.60 -10.02 1.67
C ASP A 385 39.34 -10.87 1.49
N ARG A 386 39.31 -11.71 0.44
CA ARG A 386 38.14 -12.54 0.08
C ARG A 386 37.76 -13.57 1.16
N ASP A 387 38.65 -13.86 2.10
CA ASP A 387 38.40 -14.80 3.21
C ASP A 387 37.98 -14.11 4.52
N ARG A 388 37.78 -12.79 4.49
CA ARG A 388 37.42 -12.04 5.68
C ARG A 388 35.93 -12.25 6.03
N LYS A 389 35.67 -13.19 6.94
CA LYS A 389 34.33 -13.42 7.50
C LYS A 389 33.75 -12.11 8.05
N ILE A 390 32.55 -11.79 7.58
CA ILE A 390 31.74 -10.67 8.06
C ILE A 390 31.54 -10.85 9.57
N LYS A 391 31.84 -9.83 10.37
CA LYS A 391 31.52 -9.86 11.80
C LYS A 391 30.01 -9.92 11.96
N GLY A 392 29.52 -10.94 12.66
CA GLY A 392 28.11 -11.08 12.96
C GLY A 392 27.58 -9.82 13.64
N TYR A 393 26.44 -9.33 13.16
CA TYR A 393 25.74 -8.15 13.68
C TYR A 393 25.23 -8.36 15.12
N VAL A 394 25.25 -9.60 15.60
CA VAL A 394 24.80 -10.00 16.95
C VAL A 394 25.96 -10.67 17.68
N ASP A 395 26.30 -10.14 18.85
CA ASP A 395 27.33 -10.68 19.73
C ASP A 395 26.74 -11.75 20.68
N PHE A 396 27.05 -13.01 20.40
CA PHE A 396 26.64 -14.15 21.24
C PHE A 396 27.64 -14.50 22.34
N SER A 397 28.67 -13.68 22.58
CA SER A 397 29.68 -13.97 23.62
C SER A 397 29.05 -14.17 25.00
N CYS A 398 28.05 -13.35 25.35
CA CYS A 398 27.28 -13.49 26.58
C CYS A 398 26.52 -14.84 26.66
N TYR A 399 25.95 -15.29 25.54
CA TYR A 399 25.29 -16.59 25.46
C TYR A 399 26.29 -17.73 25.69
N PHE A 400 27.44 -17.72 25.00
CA PHE A 400 28.44 -18.78 25.13
C PHE A 400 29.12 -18.80 26.50
N GLU A 401 29.35 -17.65 27.13
CA GLU A 401 29.84 -17.57 28.51
C GLU A 401 28.85 -18.19 29.51
N ASN A 402 27.55 -17.92 29.34
CA ASN A 402 26.52 -18.48 30.19
C ASN A 402 26.34 -19.99 29.98
N VAL A 403 26.45 -20.47 28.74
CA VAL A 403 26.49 -21.90 28.43
C VAL A 403 27.71 -22.57 29.07
N ALA A 404 28.90 -21.96 28.99
CA ALA A 404 30.11 -22.49 29.63
C ALA A 404 30.00 -22.53 31.16
N LYS A 405 29.42 -21.50 31.78
CA LYS A 405 29.12 -21.48 33.22
C LYS A 405 28.12 -22.58 33.61
N ALA A 406 27.03 -22.74 32.86
CA ALA A 406 26.04 -23.78 33.09
C ALA A 406 26.62 -25.20 32.90
N ARG A 407 27.49 -25.39 31.91
CA ARG A 407 28.22 -26.65 31.69
C ARG A 407 29.16 -26.99 32.85
N LYS A 408 29.87 -25.99 33.40
CA LYS A 408 30.73 -26.16 34.58
C LYS A 408 29.95 -26.45 35.86
N ASN A 409 28.76 -25.86 35.99
CA ASN A 409 27.90 -26.01 37.16
C ASN A 409 26.96 -27.23 37.08
N GLY A 410 26.98 -27.99 35.99
CA GLY A 410 26.11 -29.16 35.80
C GLY A 410 24.63 -28.84 35.65
N THR A 411 24.29 -27.58 35.33
CA THR A 411 22.91 -27.09 35.19
C THR A 411 22.51 -26.90 33.73
N LEU A 412 23.29 -27.45 32.79
CA LEU A 412 23.00 -27.35 31.36
C LEU A 412 21.91 -28.36 31.00
N PRO A 413 20.80 -27.95 30.36
CA PRO A 413 19.75 -28.88 29.94
C PRO A 413 20.24 -29.90 28.91
N ASP A 414 19.74 -31.13 29.00
CA ASP A 414 20.19 -32.29 28.20
C ASP A 414 20.03 -32.13 26.67
N PHE A 415 19.22 -31.16 26.23
CA PHE A 415 19.00 -30.87 24.81
C PHE A 415 20.07 -29.94 24.19
N ILE A 416 20.96 -29.35 25.00
CA ILE A 416 22.05 -28.48 24.54
C ILE A 416 23.36 -29.28 24.60
N LYS A 417 23.84 -29.78 23.45
CA LYS A 417 25.10 -30.53 23.35
C LYS A 417 26.33 -29.62 23.40
#